data_AF-A0A7J3F0I2-F1
#
_entry.id   AF-A0A7J3F0I2-F1
#
_cell.length_a   1.000
_cell.length_b   1.000
_cell.length_c   1.000
_cell.angle_alpha   90.00
_cell.angle_beta   90.00
_cell.angle_gamma   90.00
#
_symmetry.space_group_name_H-M   'P 1'
#
loop_
_entity.id
_entity.type
_entity.pdbx_description
1 polymer ?
#
loop_
_entity_poly.entity_id
_entity_poly.type
_entity_poly.pdbx_seq_one_letter_code
_entity_poly.pdbx_strand_id
1 'polypeptide(L)' 'MGLDPFLGSGSTLIACYECDRNGIGIELSEYWANIARSRLENVKSQTKIDKFINKMETKQIII' A
#
# COMPACT_ATOMS: atom_id res chain seq x y z
N MET A 1 10.18 5.81 5.84
CA MET A 1 9.82 4.38 5.76
C MET A 1 8.79 4.10 6.85
N GLY A 2 7.64 3.55 6.49
CA GLY A 2 6.59 3.13 7.43
C GLY A 2 6.52 1.61 7.53
N LEU A 3 6.33 1.08 8.74
CA LEU A 3 6.04 -0.33 8.98
C LEU A 3 4.73 -0.42 9.76
N ASP A 4 3.79 -1.22 9.25
CA ASP A 4 2.52 -1.48 9.91
C ASP A 4 2.32 -3.00 10.07
N PRO A 5 2.48 -3.55 11.28
CA PRO A 5 2.30 -4.99 11.52
C PRO A 5 0.83 -5.42 11.58
N PHE A 6 -0.12 -4.48 11.58
CA PHE A 6 -1.56 -4.73 11.63
C PHE A 6 -2.25 -3.90 10.55
N LEU A 7 -1.84 -4.14 9.30
CA LEU A 7 -2.20 -3.30 8.17
C LEU A 7 -3.71 -3.15 7.99
N GLY A 8 -4.50 -4.17 8.37
CA GLY A 8 -5.95 -4.16 8.33
C GLY A 8 -6.45 -3.76 6.94
N SER A 9 -7.15 -2.63 6.86
CA SER A 9 -7.72 -2.15 5.60
C SER A 9 -6.73 -1.41 4.69
N GLY A 10 -5.47 -1.20 5.07
CA GLY A 10 -4.42 -0.70 4.18
C GLY A 10 -4.14 0.81 4.20
N SER A 11 -4.68 1.58 5.15
CA SER A 11 -4.52 3.05 5.18
C SER A 11 -3.04 3.50 5.26
N THR A 12 -2.21 2.77 5.99
CA THR A 12 -0.78 3.09 6.13
C THR A 12 -0.03 3.01 4.79
N LEU A 13 -0.30 1.98 3.97
CA LEU A 13 0.32 1.86 2.64
C LEU A 13 -0.18 2.93 1.67
N ILE A 14 -1.46 3.32 1.74
CA ILE A 14 -2.00 4.41 0.94
C ILE A 14 -1.30 5.73 1.30
N ALA A 15 -1.20 6.05 2.59
CA ALA A 15 -0.51 7.27 3.04
C ALA A 15 0.98 7.26 2.64
N CYS A 16 1.67 6.12 2.76
CA CYS A 16 3.04 5.98 2.29
C CYS A 16 3.15 6.22 0.78
N TYR A 17 2.22 5.67 -0.02
CA TYR A 17 2.17 5.89 -1.46
C TYR A 17 1.93 7.36 -1.83
N GLU A 18 0.94 8.01 -1.21
CA GLU A 18 0.59 9.41 -1.49
C GLU A 18 1.70 10.39 -1.07
N CYS A 19 2.41 10.09 0.02
CA CYS A 19 3.54 10.88 0.49
C CYS A 19 4.88 10.53 -0.19
N ASP A 20 4.88 9.66 -1.20
CA ASP A 20 6.09 9.16 -1.87
C ASP A 20 7.14 8.63 -0.88
N ARG A 21 6.72 7.71 0.00
CA ARG A 21 7.57 7.05 1.00
C ARG A 21 7.49 5.55 0.86
N ASN A 22 8.62 4.88 1.12
CA ASN A 22 8.62 3.42 1.27
C ASN A 22 7.71 2.98 2.43
N GLY A 23 6.92 1.93 2.21
CA GLY A 23 6.01 1.39 3.21
C GLY A 23 5.91 -0.14 3.14
N ILE A 24 5.92 -0.80 4.31
CA ILE A 24 5.64 -2.24 4.44
C ILE A 24 4.46 -2.42 5.38
N GLY A 25 3.45 -3.16 4.93
CA GLY A 25 2.30 -3.54 5.75
C GLY A 25 2.18 -5.06 5.85
N ILE A 26 1.91 -5.58 7.04
CA ILE A 26 1.73 -7.00 7.32
C ILE A 26 0.28 -7.21 7.78
N GLU A 27 -0.39 -8.21 7.22
CA GLU A 27 -1.74 -8.61 7.62
C GLU A 27 -1.90 -10.12 7.56
N LEU A 28 -2.42 -10.73 8.63
CA LEU A 28 -2.64 -12.17 8.75
C LEU A 28 -3.93 -12.60 8.02
N SER A 29 -4.97 -11.78 8.09
CA SER A 29 -6.25 -12.10 7.47
C SER A 29 -6.22 -11.84 5.97
N GLU A 30 -6.31 -12.90 5.17
CA GLU A 30 -6.41 -12.77 3.71
C GLU A 30 -7.56 -11.86 3.27
N TYR A 31 -8.68 -11.89 3.98
CA TYR A 31 -9.83 -11.01 3.71
C TYR A 31 -9.43 -9.53 3.79
N TRP A 32 -8.81 -9.12 4.91
CA TRP A 32 -8.37 -7.74 5.10
C TRP A 32 -7.21 -7.37 4.17
N ALA A 33 -6.28 -8.30 3.97
CA ALA A 33 -5.19 -8.13 3.04
C ALA A 33 -5.67 -7.91 1.60
N ASN A 34 -6.72 -8.61 1.15
CA ASN A 34 -7.30 -8.41 -0.17
C ASN A 34 -8.00 -7.05 -0.30
N ILE A 35 -8.68 -6.60 0.76
CA ILE A 35 -9.26 -5.25 0.82
C ILE A 35 -8.15 -4.18 0.72
N ALA A 36 -7.09 -4.31 1.52
CA ALA A 36 -5.96 -3.39 1.52
C ALA A 36 -5.29 -3.30 0.14
N ARG A 37 -5.03 -4.45 -0.49
CA ARG A 37 -4.46 -4.52 -1.84
C ARG A 37 -5.35 -3.83 -2.87
N SER A 38 -6.65 -4.16 -2.88
CA SER A 38 -7.60 -3.54 -3.82
C SER A 38 -7.65 -2.03 -3.68
N ARG A 39 -7.68 -1.52 -2.44
CA ARG A 39 -7.65 -0.07 -2.18
C ARG A 39 -6.36 0.58 -2.68
N LEU A 40 -5.20 -0.03 -2.41
CA LEU A 40 -3.91 0.49 -2.86
C LEU A 40 -3.82 0.54 -4.40
N GLU A 41 -4.26 -0.50 -5.09
CA GLU A 41 -4.29 -0.53 -6.56
C GLU A 41 -5.25 0.50 -7.16
N ASN A 42 -6.40 0.74 -6.50
CA ASN A 42 -7.31 1.81 -6.90
C ASN A 42 -6.67 3.20 -6.79
N VAL A 43 -5.84 3.44 -5.77
CA VAL A 43 -5.09 4.71 -5.63
C VAL A 43 -3.99 4.82 -6.70
N LYS A 44 -3.24 3.73 -6.94
CA LYS A 44 -2.19 3.66 -7.97
C LYS A 44 -2.73 3.88 -9.39
N SER A 45 -3.93 3.39 -9.68
CA SER A 45 -4.52 3.49 -11.03
C SER A 45 -5.06 4.89 -11.37
N GLN A 46 -5.46 5.67 -10.37
CA GLN A 46 -5.95 7.05 -10.56
C GLN A 46 -4.82 8.01 -10.98
N THR A 47 -3.58 7.70 -10.61
CA THR A 47 -2.41 8.53 -10.86
C THR A 47 -1.64 8.02 -12.07
N LYS A 48 -2.19 8.24 -13.29
CA LYS A 48 -1.56 7.83 -14.57
C LYS A 48 -0.11 8.30 -14.75
N ILE A 49 0.24 9.41 -14.11
CA ILE A 49 1.58 10.01 -14.14
C ILE A 49 2.59 9.15 -13.39
N ASP A 50 2.18 8.42 -12.35
CA ASP A 50 3.10 7.66 -11.48
C ASP A 50 3.84 6.55 -12.21
N LYS A 51 3.36 6.10 -13.39
CA LYS A 51 4.10 5.18 -14.27
C LYS A 51 5.31 5.82 -14.97
N PHE A 52 5.36 7.15 -15.00
CA PHE A 52 6.40 7.94 -15.65
C PHE A 52 7.35 8.60 -14.63
N ILE A 53 7.05 8.51 -13.34
CA ILE A 53 7.90 9.01 -12.24
C ILE A 53 8.44 7.80 -11.46
N ASN A 54 9.69 7.88 -11.00
CA ASN A 54 10.29 6.86 -10.16
C ASN A 54 9.76 6.98 -8.72
N LYS A 55 8.56 6.43 -8.47
CA LYS A 55 7.87 6.50 -7.18
C LYS A 55 8.40 5.47 -6.19
N MET A 56 8.38 5.79 -4.89
CA MET A 56 8.77 4.87 -3.82
C MET A 56 7.85 3.64 -3.70
N GLU A 57 8.39 2.54 -3.17
CA GLU A 57 7.71 1.24 -3.15
C GLU A 57 6.82 1.05 -1.91
N THR A 58 5.61 0.56 -2.13
CA THR A 58 4.73 0.07 -1.06
C THR A 58 4.49 -1.43 -1.22
N LYS A 59 4.78 -2.19 -0.17
CA LYS A 59 4.70 -3.65 -0.15
C LYS A 59 3.77 -4.14 0.95
N GLN A 60 2.90 -5.06 0.58
CA GLN A 60 2.08 -5.80 1.52
C GLN A 60 2.60 -7.22 1.66
N ILE A 61 2.69 -7.72 2.89
CA ILE A 61 3.06 -9.10 3.23
C ILE A 61 1.88 -9.72 3.94
N ILE A 62 1.54 -10.95 3.57
CA ILE A 62 0.58 -11.78 4.30
C ILE A 62 1.38 -12.89 4.96
N ILE A 63 1.15 -13.09 6.25
CA ILE A 63 1.79 -14.13 7.08
C ILE A 63 0.74 -15.09 7.61
#